data_AF-A0A2X2BPI5-F1
#
_entry.id   AF-A0A2X2BPI5-F1
#
_cell.length_a   1.000
_cell.length_b   1.000
_cell.length_c   1.000
_cell.angle_alpha   90.00
_cell.angle_beta   90.00
_cell.angle_gamma   90.00
#
_symmetry.space_group_name_H-M   'P 1'
#
loop_
_entity.id
_entity.type
_entity.pdbx_description
1 polymer ?
#
loop_
_entity_poly.entity_id
_entity_poly.type
_entity_poly.pdbx_seq_one_letter_code
_entity_poly.pdbx_strand_id
1 'polypeptide(L)'
;MKKHPLDFATYTTRELWLSSFAGVRGAITLAGALSIPLFLTDGSTFPGRYQIIFIAAGVILLSILVGIISLPFLLKGIKATDKEADKNEVRYAKKVMAEVAIVSLNKMEERLAASTEEQLDAEEINEVASRVAGYLRRRTADQDEMMHNMLVEDLERRFRLTALRAERGELYHLRATRKISNETLQLLLHELDLMEALLVEKDS
;
A
#
# COMPACT_ATOMS: atom_id res chain seq x y z
N MET A 1 -35.84 -1.25 -1.80
CA MET A 1 -34.96 -2.40 -2.09
C MET A 1 -34.46 -2.27 -3.53
N LYS A 2 -33.24 -1.76 -3.74
CA LYS A 2 -32.60 -1.66 -5.06
C LYS A 2 -31.94 -3.01 -5.35
N LYS A 3 -32.36 -3.69 -6.42
CA LYS A 3 -31.78 -4.96 -6.85
C LYS A 3 -30.36 -4.70 -7.35
N HIS A 4 -29.35 -5.31 -6.73
CA HIS A 4 -28.02 -5.43 -7.31
C HIS A 4 -28.12 -6.34 -8.54
N PRO A 5 -27.85 -5.85 -9.76
CA PRO A 5 -27.57 -6.76 -10.87
C PRO A 5 -26.26 -7.47 -10.53
N LEU A 6 -26.25 -8.80 -10.62
CA LEU A 6 -25.03 -9.59 -10.54
C LEU A 6 -24.18 -9.18 -11.75
N ASP A 7 -23.11 -8.42 -11.50
CA ASP A 7 -22.06 -8.14 -12.48
C ASP A 7 -21.33 -9.46 -12.77
N PHE A 8 -21.90 -10.23 -13.70
CA PHE A 8 -21.14 -11.26 -14.39
C PHE A 8 -20.08 -10.52 -15.20
N ALA A 9 -18.87 -10.49 -14.63
CA ALA A 9 -17.61 -10.09 -15.21
C ALA A 9 -17.73 -9.68 -16.69
N THR A 10 -17.68 -8.37 -16.91
CA THR A 10 -17.56 -7.73 -18.21
C THR A 10 -16.20 -8.07 -18.81
N TYR A 11 -15.99 -9.35 -19.13
CA TYR A 11 -14.76 -9.82 -19.72
C TYR A 11 -14.59 -9.08 -21.03
N THR A 12 -13.56 -8.24 -21.09
CA THR A 12 -13.25 -7.50 -22.30
C THR A 12 -12.91 -8.53 -23.38
N THR A 13 -13.31 -8.31 -24.63
CA THR A 13 -13.04 -9.25 -25.75
C THR A 13 -11.58 -9.74 -25.78
N ARG A 14 -10.67 -8.87 -25.36
CA ARG A 14 -9.23 -9.10 -25.20
C ARG A 14 -8.83 -10.07 -24.07
N GLU A 15 -9.56 -10.12 -22.97
CA GLU A 15 -9.36 -11.12 -21.89
C GLU A 15 -9.81 -12.51 -22.33
N LEU A 16 -10.85 -12.58 -23.17
CA LEU A 16 -11.28 -13.81 -23.81
C LEU A 16 -10.20 -14.33 -24.78
N TRP A 17 -9.55 -13.43 -25.53
CA TRP A 17 -8.38 -13.77 -26.35
C TRP A 17 -7.21 -14.25 -25.48
N LEU A 18 -6.91 -13.59 -24.36
CA LEU A 18 -5.83 -13.99 -23.45
C LEU A 18 -6.06 -15.38 -22.84
N SER A 19 -7.29 -15.67 -22.39
CA SER A 19 -7.67 -16.99 -21.88
C SER A 19 -7.57 -18.07 -22.96
N SER A 20 -8.02 -17.77 -24.18
CA SER A 20 -7.95 -18.69 -25.32
C SER A 20 -6.51 -19.01 -25.73
N PHE A 21 -5.62 -18.03 -25.64
CA PHE A 21 -4.20 -18.20 -25.95
C PHE A 21 -3.38 -18.80 -24.79
N ALA A 22 -3.82 -18.68 -23.53
CA ALA A 22 -3.11 -19.20 -22.36
C ALA A 22 -3.28 -20.73 -22.13
N GLY A 23 -4.20 -21.38 -22.84
CA GLY A 23 -4.43 -22.83 -22.75
C GLY A 23 -3.27 -23.70 -23.28
N VAL A 24 -3.29 -24.99 -22.93
CA VAL A 24 -2.28 -25.99 -23.35
C VAL A 24 -2.30 -26.16 -24.87
N ARG A 25 -1.33 -25.57 -25.58
CA ARG A 25 -1.21 -25.70 -27.04
C ARG A 25 -0.49 -26.98 -27.42
N GLY A 26 -1.09 -27.73 -28.35
CA GLY A 26 -0.42 -28.85 -29.02
C GLY A 26 -0.61 -30.23 -28.40
N ALA A 27 -1.21 -30.35 -27.20
CA ALA A 27 -1.48 -31.67 -26.59
C ALA A 27 -2.43 -32.52 -27.45
N ILE A 28 -3.52 -31.91 -27.95
CA ILE A 28 -4.50 -32.59 -28.82
C ILE A 28 -3.89 -32.92 -30.18
N THR A 29 -3.13 -32.00 -30.77
CA THR A 29 -2.45 -32.19 -32.06
C THR A 29 -1.41 -33.32 -31.99
N LEU A 30 -0.65 -33.40 -30.89
CA LEU A 30 0.33 -34.45 -30.66
C LEU A 30 -0.35 -35.80 -30.42
N ALA A 31 -1.42 -35.83 -29.63
CA ALA A 31 -2.21 -37.04 -29.39
C ALA A 31 -2.77 -37.59 -30.72
N GLY A 32 -3.28 -36.73 -31.59
CA GLY A 32 -3.72 -37.10 -32.94
C GLY A 32 -2.59 -37.68 -33.79
N ALA A 33 -1.44 -36.99 -33.86
CA ALA A 33 -0.28 -37.47 -34.62
C ALA A 33 0.29 -38.80 -34.12
N LEU A 34 0.27 -39.05 -32.80
CA LEU A 34 0.76 -40.29 -32.19
C LEU A 34 -0.27 -41.43 -32.23
N SER A 35 -1.55 -41.12 -32.41
CA SER A 35 -2.61 -42.13 -32.57
C SER A 35 -2.56 -42.87 -33.91
N ILE A 36 -1.73 -42.39 -34.86
CA ILE A 36 -1.55 -43.02 -36.16
C ILE A 36 -0.80 -44.37 -35.99
N PRO A 37 -1.38 -45.48 -36.46
CA PRO A 37 -0.80 -46.82 -36.29
C PRO A 37 0.54 -46.94 -37.01
N LEU A 38 1.46 -47.71 -36.42
CA LEU A 38 2.82 -47.91 -36.95
C LEU A 38 2.83 -48.77 -38.23
N PHE A 39 1.87 -49.69 -38.33
CA PHE A 39 1.74 -50.66 -39.42
C PHE A 39 0.30 -50.68 -39.95
N LEU A 40 0.16 -50.94 -41.25
CA LEU A 40 -1.13 -51.24 -41.87
C LEU A 40 -1.58 -52.66 -41.47
N THR A 41 -2.85 -52.97 -41.72
CA THR A 41 -3.43 -54.31 -41.53
C THR A 41 -2.68 -55.42 -42.30
N ASP A 42 -1.92 -55.04 -43.32
CA ASP A 42 -1.06 -55.92 -44.14
C ASP A 42 0.39 -56.04 -43.61
N GLY A 43 0.72 -55.45 -42.46
CA GLY A 43 2.06 -55.50 -41.86
C GLY A 43 3.09 -54.55 -42.47
N SER A 44 2.75 -53.80 -43.53
CA SER A 44 3.58 -52.75 -44.12
C SER A 44 3.60 -51.49 -43.25
N THR A 45 4.67 -50.69 -43.31
CA THR A 45 4.79 -49.44 -42.53
C THR A 45 3.82 -48.36 -43.04
N PHE A 46 3.28 -47.54 -42.14
CA PHE A 46 2.34 -46.48 -42.53
C PHE A 46 3.02 -45.41 -43.41
N PRO A 47 2.58 -45.24 -44.68
CA PRO A 47 3.19 -44.27 -45.57
C PRO A 47 2.86 -42.85 -45.09
N GLY A 48 3.85 -41.96 -45.08
CA GLY A 48 3.59 -40.55 -44.76
C GLY A 48 3.61 -40.18 -43.27
N ARG A 49 3.83 -41.13 -42.35
CA ARG A 49 3.77 -40.87 -40.89
C ARG A 49 4.74 -39.78 -40.43
N TYR A 50 6.00 -39.85 -40.90
CA TYR A 50 7.02 -38.87 -40.52
C TYR A 50 6.67 -37.47 -41.06
N GLN A 51 6.06 -37.38 -42.23
CA GLN A 51 5.56 -36.12 -42.79
C GLN A 51 4.43 -35.53 -41.94
N ILE A 52 3.50 -36.36 -41.45
CA ILE A 52 2.41 -35.91 -40.58
C ILE A 52 2.94 -35.41 -39.23
N ILE A 53 3.87 -36.15 -38.63
CA ILE A 53 4.51 -35.75 -37.36
C ILE A 53 5.31 -34.46 -37.55
N PHE A 54 6.01 -34.32 -38.67
CA PHE A 54 6.76 -33.11 -39.02
C PHE A 54 5.83 -31.89 -39.16
N ILE A 55 4.70 -32.03 -39.86
CA ILE A 55 3.69 -30.98 -39.98
C ILE A 55 3.08 -30.66 -38.61
N ALA A 56 2.73 -31.66 -37.82
CA ALA A 56 2.16 -31.47 -36.47
C ALA A 56 3.12 -30.70 -35.55
N ALA A 57 4.40 -31.07 -35.53
CA ALA A 57 5.44 -30.37 -34.77
C ALA A 57 5.62 -28.93 -35.27
N GLY A 58 5.64 -28.72 -36.60
CA GLY A 58 5.73 -27.40 -37.21
C GLY A 58 4.56 -26.49 -36.84
N VAL A 59 3.32 -27.01 -36.87
CA VAL A 59 2.12 -26.27 -36.47
C VAL A 59 2.16 -25.90 -34.99
N ILE A 60 2.62 -26.81 -34.11
CA ILE A 60 2.78 -26.53 -32.68
C ILE A 60 3.79 -25.40 -32.48
N LEU A 61 4.98 -25.50 -33.08
CA LEU A 61 6.03 -24.49 -32.99
C LEU A 61 5.54 -23.12 -33.48
N LEU A 62 4.89 -23.08 -34.65
CA LEU A 62 4.33 -21.85 -35.20
C LEU A 62 3.27 -21.25 -34.28
N SER A 63 2.38 -22.08 -33.72
CA SER A 63 1.33 -21.61 -32.81
C SER A 63 1.92 -21.02 -31.52
N ILE A 64 2.99 -21.61 -30.99
CA ILE A 64 3.69 -21.12 -29.81
C ILE A 64 4.37 -19.78 -30.14
N LEU A 65 5.11 -19.73 -31.25
CA LEU A 65 5.81 -18.53 -31.72
C LEU A 65 4.85 -17.35 -31.88
N VAL A 66 3.73 -17.57 -32.57
CA VAL A 66 2.70 -16.54 -32.78
C VAL A 66 2.13 -16.06 -31.46
N GLY A 67 1.84 -16.95 -30.51
CA GLY A 67 1.32 -16.49 -29.22
C GLY A 67 2.38 -15.82 -28.34
N ILE A 68 3.66 -16.20 -28.40
CA ILE A 68 4.73 -15.51 -27.66
C ILE A 68 4.89 -14.08 -28.19
N ILE A 69 4.76 -13.86 -29.50
CA ILE A 69 4.85 -12.53 -30.11
C ILE A 69 3.55 -11.73 -29.91
N SER A 70 2.40 -12.40 -29.98
CA SER A 70 1.09 -11.77 -29.80
C SER A 70 0.84 -11.35 -28.36
N LEU A 71 1.32 -12.13 -27.37
CA LEU A 71 1.12 -11.85 -25.94
C LEU A 71 1.62 -10.47 -25.49
N PRO A 72 2.88 -10.03 -25.74
CA PRO A 72 3.32 -8.69 -25.35
C PRO A 72 2.58 -7.58 -26.12
N PHE A 73 2.09 -7.85 -27.33
CA PHE A 73 1.25 -6.89 -28.08
C PHE A 73 -0.15 -6.79 -27.48
N LEU A 74 -0.73 -7.92 -27.06
CA LEU A 74 -2.02 -7.98 -26.38
C LEU A 74 -1.94 -7.46 -24.93
N LEU A 75 -0.79 -7.56 -24.28
CA LEU A 75 -0.55 -7.06 -22.92
C LEU A 75 -0.16 -5.57 -22.91
N LYS A 76 0.45 -5.04 -23.99
CA LYS A 76 0.70 -3.60 -24.15
C LYS A 76 -0.63 -2.83 -24.13
N GLY A 77 -0.83 -2.04 -23.09
CA GLY A 77 -2.09 -1.30 -22.89
C GLY A 77 -3.12 -2.05 -22.05
N ILE A 78 -2.78 -3.16 -21.38
CA ILE A 78 -3.49 -3.51 -20.14
C ILE A 78 -2.95 -2.51 -19.14
N LYS A 79 -3.49 -1.28 -19.18
CA LYS A 79 -3.53 -0.52 -17.96
C LYS A 79 -4.31 -1.42 -17.01
N ALA A 80 -3.75 -1.69 -15.84
CA ALA A 80 -4.44 -2.34 -14.75
C ALA A 80 -5.60 -1.46 -14.26
N THR A 81 -6.43 -0.93 -15.16
CA THR A 81 -7.41 0.11 -14.91
C THR A 81 -8.47 -0.39 -13.96
N ASP A 82 -8.90 -1.66 -14.07
CA ASP A 82 -9.83 -2.22 -13.09
C ASP A 82 -9.19 -2.39 -11.71
N LYS A 83 -7.96 -2.91 -11.63
CA LYS A 83 -7.27 -3.09 -10.34
C LYS A 83 -6.87 -1.77 -9.69
N GLU A 84 -6.47 -0.78 -10.47
CA GLU A 84 -6.09 0.54 -9.97
C GLU A 84 -7.33 1.41 -9.68
N ALA A 85 -8.42 1.28 -10.44
CA ALA A 85 -9.70 1.92 -10.11
C ALA A 85 -10.27 1.35 -8.81
N ASP A 86 -10.26 0.03 -8.63
CA ASP A 86 -10.70 -0.65 -7.40
C ASP A 86 -9.84 -0.23 -6.19
N LYS A 87 -8.51 -0.17 -6.35
CA LYS A 87 -7.62 0.36 -5.29
C LYS A 87 -7.92 1.82 -4.94
N ASN A 88 -8.18 2.67 -5.93
CA ASN A 88 -8.50 4.07 -5.71
C ASN A 88 -9.85 4.23 -4.99
N GLU A 89 -10.85 3.42 -5.35
CA GLU A 89 -12.15 3.39 -4.68
C GLU A 89 -12.01 2.93 -3.23
N VAL A 90 -11.26 1.84 -2.97
CA VAL A 90 -10.98 1.37 -1.61
C VAL A 90 -10.21 2.42 -0.81
N ARG A 91 -9.24 3.12 -1.41
CA ARG A 91 -8.47 4.18 -0.74
C ARG A 91 -9.35 5.37 -0.39
N TYR A 92 -10.22 5.79 -1.32
CA TYR A 92 -11.19 6.84 -1.09
C TYR A 92 -12.16 6.47 0.04
N ALA A 93 -12.74 5.26 0.01
CA ALA A 93 -13.63 4.77 1.05
C ALA A 93 -12.95 4.74 2.44
N LYS A 94 -11.70 4.28 2.51
CA LYS A 94 -10.91 4.29 3.76
C LYS A 94 -10.70 5.71 4.30
N LYS A 95 -10.39 6.68 3.44
CA LYS A 95 -10.20 8.09 3.85
C LYS A 95 -11.49 8.67 4.43
N VAL A 96 -12.62 8.51 3.74
CA VAL A 96 -13.93 8.97 4.23
C VAL A 96 -14.30 8.31 5.55
N MET A 97 -14.08 6.99 5.69
CA MET A 97 -14.33 6.28 6.95
C MET A 97 -13.48 6.83 8.10
N ALA A 98 -12.21 7.15 7.86
CA ALA A 98 -11.34 7.72 8.89
C ALA A 98 -11.77 9.13 9.29
N GLU A 99 -12.16 9.98 8.33
CA GLU A 99 -12.68 11.32 8.61
C GLU A 99 -13.95 11.26 9.48
N VAL A 100 -14.91 10.39 9.12
CA VAL A 100 -16.13 10.20 9.91
C VAL A 100 -15.82 9.67 11.30
N ALA A 101 -14.86 8.74 11.44
CA ALA A 101 -14.42 8.23 12.72
C ALA A 101 -13.82 9.34 13.60
N ILE A 102 -12.97 10.21 13.05
CA ILE A 102 -12.38 11.34 13.77
C ILE A 102 -13.46 12.31 14.25
N VAL A 103 -14.43 12.64 13.38
CA VAL A 103 -15.58 13.49 13.77
C VAL A 103 -16.38 12.85 14.92
N SER A 104 -16.54 11.52 14.91
CA SER A 104 -17.24 10.83 15.99
C SER A 104 -16.46 10.82 17.30
N LEU A 105 -15.12 10.76 17.25
CA LEU A 105 -14.26 10.89 18.43
C LEU A 105 -14.37 12.28 19.06
N ASN A 106 -14.34 13.34 18.24
CA ASN A 106 -14.49 14.72 18.75
C ASN A 106 -15.85 14.92 19.44
N LYS A 107 -16.92 14.33 18.89
CA LYS A 107 -18.25 14.36 19.54
C LYS A 107 -18.31 13.54 20.83
N MET A 108 -17.53 12.48 20.92
CA MET A 108 -17.42 11.67 22.13
C MET A 108 -16.65 12.44 23.20
N GLU A 109 -15.55 13.09 22.84
CA GLU A 109 -14.79 13.99 23.72
C GLU A 109 -15.67 15.12 24.28
N GLU A 110 -16.47 15.79 23.44
CA GLU A 110 -17.39 16.84 23.89
C GLU A 110 -18.45 16.31 24.88
N ARG A 111 -18.95 15.09 24.66
CA ARG A 111 -19.91 14.44 25.58
C ARG A 111 -19.25 14.06 26.90
N LEU A 112 -18.04 13.52 26.84
CA LEU A 112 -17.25 13.12 28.00
C LEU A 112 -16.90 14.33 28.87
N ALA A 113 -16.48 15.43 28.24
CA ALA A 113 -16.24 16.70 28.94
C ALA A 113 -17.51 17.28 29.58
N ALA A 114 -18.70 17.01 29.03
CA ALA A 114 -19.97 17.43 29.58
C ALA A 114 -20.55 16.47 30.64
N SER A 115 -20.08 15.23 30.70
CA SER A 115 -20.55 14.21 31.66
C SER A 115 -19.65 14.15 32.90
N THR A 116 -20.22 14.44 34.07
CA THR A 116 -19.53 14.36 35.38
C THR A 116 -19.36 12.92 35.91
N GLU A 117 -19.75 11.90 35.13
CA GLU A 117 -19.74 10.49 35.57
C GLU A 117 -18.37 9.81 35.47
N GLU A 118 -17.50 10.24 34.55
CA GLU A 118 -16.14 9.70 34.44
C GLU A 118 -15.17 10.53 35.30
N GLN A 119 -14.46 9.87 36.22
CA GLN A 119 -13.41 10.47 37.07
C GLN A 119 -12.10 10.74 36.29
N LEU A 120 -12.16 10.82 34.96
CA LEU A 120 -11.00 11.06 34.11
C LEU A 120 -10.84 12.57 33.90
N ASP A 121 -9.60 13.03 33.95
CA ASP A 121 -9.31 14.45 33.76
C ASP A 121 -9.48 14.83 32.27
N ALA A 122 -9.87 16.07 31.99
CA ALA A 122 -10.12 16.53 30.61
C ALA A 122 -8.87 16.40 29.72
N GLU A 123 -7.69 16.49 30.34
CA GLU A 123 -6.39 16.33 29.69
C GLU A 123 -6.12 14.86 29.28
N GLU A 124 -6.52 13.88 30.10
CA GLU A 124 -6.37 12.45 29.78
C GLU A 124 -7.28 12.06 28.60
N ILE A 125 -8.51 12.58 28.57
CA ILE A 125 -9.47 12.33 27.49
C ILE A 125 -8.93 12.89 26.17
N ASN A 126 -8.40 14.12 26.18
CA ASN A 126 -7.83 14.76 24.99
C ASN A 126 -6.59 14.02 24.49
N GLU A 127 -5.70 13.58 25.39
CA GLU A 127 -4.50 12.83 24.99
C GLU A 127 -4.88 11.54 24.26
N VAL A 128 -5.84 10.77 24.81
CA VAL A 128 -6.33 9.53 24.19
C VAL A 128 -7.03 9.83 22.86
N ALA A 129 -7.90 10.84 22.80
CA ALA A 129 -8.58 11.23 21.58
C ALA A 129 -7.59 11.62 20.47
N SER A 130 -6.59 12.44 20.81
CA SER A 130 -5.51 12.85 19.91
C SER A 130 -4.68 11.66 19.42
N ARG A 131 -4.36 10.70 20.30
CA ARG A 131 -3.61 9.49 19.95
C ARG A 131 -4.39 8.60 18.98
N VAL A 132 -5.67 8.38 19.23
CA VAL A 132 -6.54 7.56 18.37
C VAL A 132 -6.80 8.26 17.03
N ALA A 133 -7.05 9.57 17.03
CA ALA A 133 -7.21 10.37 15.81
C ALA A 133 -5.92 10.36 14.97
N GLY A 134 -4.75 10.46 15.61
CA GLY A 134 -3.44 10.34 14.95
C GLY A 134 -3.24 8.97 14.29
N TYR A 135 -3.62 7.88 14.96
CA TYR A 135 -3.57 6.53 14.39
C TYR A 135 -4.49 6.39 13.16
N LEU A 136 -5.72 6.91 13.24
CA LEU A 136 -6.68 6.90 12.13
C LEU A 136 -6.13 7.63 10.90
N ARG A 137 -5.51 8.80 11.10
CA ARG A 137 -4.89 9.58 10.02
C ARG A 137 -3.71 8.87 9.37
N ARG A 138 -2.80 8.29 10.17
CA ARG A 138 -1.63 7.54 9.64
C ARG A 138 -2.04 6.33 8.82
N ARG A 139 -3.10 5.62 9.21
CA ARG A 139 -3.59 4.42 8.51
C ARG A 139 -4.12 4.73 7.10
N THR A 140 -4.58 5.94 6.85
CA THR A 140 -5.18 6.35 5.57
C THR A 140 -4.31 7.30 4.76
N ALA A 141 -3.17 7.73 5.31
CA ALA A 141 -2.26 8.63 4.62
C ALA A 141 -1.70 7.95 3.36
N ASP A 142 -1.76 8.66 2.23
CA ASP A 142 -1.10 8.24 1.00
C ASP A 142 0.43 8.46 1.11
N GLN A 143 1.22 7.89 0.21
CA GLN A 143 2.68 8.04 0.23
C GLN A 143 3.11 9.52 0.22
N ASP A 144 2.42 10.35 -0.55
CA ASP A 144 2.68 11.80 -0.62
C ASP A 144 2.28 12.52 0.67
N GLU A 145 1.15 12.15 1.29
CA GLU A 145 0.73 12.71 2.58
C GLU A 145 1.68 12.27 3.71
N MET A 146 2.19 11.03 3.69
CA MET A 146 3.19 10.56 4.64
C MET A 146 4.51 11.33 4.49
N MET A 147 4.98 11.52 3.26
CA MET A 147 6.18 12.30 2.97
C MET A 147 6.03 13.74 3.46
N HIS A 148 4.89 14.37 3.16
CA HIS A 148 4.60 15.72 3.63
C HIS A 148 4.56 15.80 5.16
N ASN A 149 3.89 14.86 5.83
CA ASN A 149 3.82 14.83 7.30
C ASN A 149 5.20 14.61 7.93
N MET A 150 6.06 13.76 7.35
CA MET A 150 7.45 13.61 7.80
C MET A 150 8.23 14.92 7.68
N LEU A 151 8.07 15.65 6.58
CA LEU A 151 8.72 16.96 6.39
C LEU A 151 8.24 17.99 7.42
N VAL A 152 6.95 17.99 7.74
CA VAL A 152 6.39 18.88 8.77
C VAL A 152 6.88 18.50 10.16
N GLU A 153 6.90 17.20 10.51
CA GLU A 153 7.43 16.72 11.80
C GLU A 153 8.94 17.05 11.95
N ASP A 154 9.73 16.89 10.89
CA ASP A 154 11.15 17.27 10.88
C ASP A 154 11.34 18.79 11.06
N LEU A 155 10.51 19.59 10.39
CA LEU A 155 10.54 21.04 10.56
C LEU A 155 10.21 21.43 12.01
N GLU A 156 9.13 20.88 12.57
CA GLU A 156 8.73 21.13 13.95
C GLU A 156 9.86 20.76 14.93
N ARG A 157 10.50 19.60 14.74
CA ARG A 157 11.66 19.16 15.54
C ARG A 157 12.79 20.17 15.48
N ARG A 158 13.15 20.66 14.28
CA ARG A 158 14.21 21.66 14.11
C ARG A 158 13.88 22.99 14.80
N PHE A 159 12.62 23.42 14.76
CA PHE A 159 12.17 24.61 15.48
C PHE A 159 12.29 24.42 17.01
N ARG A 160 11.82 23.27 17.54
CA ARG A 160 11.93 22.95 18.97
C ARG A 160 13.39 22.91 19.45
N LEU A 161 14.28 22.26 18.70
CA LEU A 161 15.72 22.23 19.03
C LEU A 161 16.34 23.64 19.03
N THR A 162 15.91 24.49 18.11
CA THR A 162 16.39 25.89 18.06
C THR A 162 15.92 26.68 19.28
N ALA A 163 14.66 26.50 19.71
CA ALA A 163 14.12 27.11 20.91
C ALA A 163 14.88 26.65 22.17
N LEU A 164 15.09 25.34 22.35
CA LEU A 164 15.84 24.78 23.49
C LEU A 164 17.27 25.34 23.57
N ARG A 165 17.95 25.51 22.42
CA ARG A 165 19.28 26.13 22.37
C ARG A 165 19.26 27.58 22.79
N ALA A 166 18.23 28.33 22.42
CA ALA A 166 18.06 29.72 22.84
C ALA A 166 17.80 29.81 24.36
N GLU A 167 16.93 28.96 24.91
CA GLU A 167 16.66 28.87 26.35
C GLU A 167 17.93 28.55 27.16
N ARG A 168 18.72 27.59 26.68
CA ARG A 168 20.03 27.25 27.26
C ARG A 168 20.98 28.46 27.26
N GLY A 169 21.02 29.23 26.17
CA GLY A 169 21.80 30.47 26.09
C GLY A 169 21.39 31.50 27.14
N GLU A 170 20.09 31.71 27.33
CA GLU A 170 19.58 32.67 28.32
C GLU A 170 19.84 32.20 29.76
N LEU A 171 19.76 30.89 30.04
CA LEU A 171 20.13 30.34 31.35
C LEU A 171 21.58 30.67 31.73
N TYR A 172 22.52 30.57 30.79
CA TYR A 172 23.91 30.97 31.04
C TYR A 172 24.04 32.48 31.28
N HIS A 173 23.27 33.30 30.58
CA HIS A 173 23.24 34.75 30.79
C HIS A 173 22.68 35.13 32.17
N LEU A 174 21.59 34.49 32.60
CA LEU A 174 21.02 34.64 33.95
C LEU A 174 22.01 34.22 35.04
N ARG A 175 22.80 33.16 34.80
CA ARG A 175 23.87 32.76 35.71
C ARG A 175 24.99 33.80 35.78
N ALA A 176 25.43 34.30 34.63
CA ALA A 176 26.50 35.30 34.53
C ALA A 176 26.11 36.62 35.23
N THR A 177 24.85 37.01 35.13
CA THR A 177 24.27 38.18 35.82
C THR A 177 23.91 37.92 37.29
N ARG A 178 24.24 36.73 37.82
CA ARG A 178 23.96 36.28 39.20
C ARG A 178 22.48 36.33 39.59
N LYS A 179 21.56 36.27 38.62
CA LYS A 179 20.12 36.21 38.88
C LYS A 179 19.65 34.84 39.34
N ILE A 180 20.37 33.79 38.97
CA ILE A 180 20.09 32.40 39.37
C ILE A 180 21.29 31.76 40.07
N SER A 181 21.00 30.80 40.96
CA SER A 181 22.02 30.01 41.66
C SER A 181 22.64 28.95 40.73
N ASN A 182 23.79 28.39 41.13
CA ASN A 182 24.42 27.30 40.37
C ASN A 182 23.59 26.01 40.38
N GLU A 183 22.94 25.74 41.51
CA GLU A 183 22.07 24.57 41.68
C GLU A 183 20.84 24.67 40.79
N THR A 184 20.21 25.84 40.73
CA THR A 184 19.08 26.13 39.83
C THR A 184 19.49 25.98 38.36
N LEU A 185 20.68 26.44 37.98
CA LEU A 185 21.19 26.27 36.63
C LEU A 185 21.34 24.78 36.27
N GLN A 186 21.94 23.98 37.15
CA GLN A 186 22.14 22.55 36.89
C GLN A 186 20.82 21.79 36.75
N LEU A 187 19.84 22.11 37.60
CA LEU A 187 18.50 21.53 37.54
C LEU A 187 17.82 21.83 36.20
N LEU A 188 17.79 23.10 35.78
CA LEU A 188 17.14 23.51 34.53
C LEU A 188 17.89 23.03 33.29
N LEU A 189 19.23 22.98 33.32
CA LEU A 189 20.01 22.40 32.22
C LEU A 189 19.70 20.91 32.04
N HIS A 190 19.54 20.17 33.15
CA HIS A 190 19.20 18.76 33.10
C HIS A 190 17.80 18.52 32.49
N GLU A 191 16.83 19.38 32.81
CA GLU A 191 15.49 19.32 32.22
C GLU A 191 15.52 19.60 30.70
N LEU A 192 16.30 20.60 30.27
CA LEU A 192 16.52 20.88 28.85
C LEU A 192 17.22 19.72 28.13
N ASP A 193 18.21 19.08 28.75
CA ASP A 193 18.88 17.90 28.19
C ASP A 193 17.91 16.72 28.03
N LEU A 194 16.99 16.52 28.99
CA LEU A 194 15.97 15.49 28.89
C LEU A 194 15.01 15.77 27.72
N MET A 195 14.56 17.03 27.56
CA MET A 195 13.73 17.44 26.43
C MET A 195 14.46 17.29 25.09
N GLU A 196 15.75 17.64 25.01
CA GLU A 196 16.56 17.47 23.80
C GLU A 196 16.74 15.98 23.47
N ALA A 197 16.99 15.13 24.46
CA ALA A 197 17.13 13.68 24.29
C ALA A 197 15.84 13.05 23.71
N LEU A 198 14.67 13.42 24.22
CA LEU A 198 13.38 12.94 23.70
C LEU A 198 13.14 13.33 22.22
N LEU A 199 13.70 14.46 21.78
CA LEU A 199 13.59 14.90 20.38
C LEU A 199 14.60 14.19 19.47
N VAL A 200 15.78 13.82 19.99
CA VAL A 200 16.84 13.13 19.23
C VAL A 200 16.59 11.63 19.11
N GLU A 201 16.02 10.99 20.14
CA GLU A 201 15.74 9.53 20.13
C GLU A 201 14.74 9.14 19.03
N LYS A 202 13.85 10.06 18.63
CA LYS A 202 12.88 9.83 17.55
C LYS A 202 13.52 9.66 16.15
N ASP A 203 14.81 9.96 15.99
CA ASP A 203 15.57 9.77 14.74
C ASP A 203 16.19 8.36 14.59
N SER A 204 16.16 7.49 15.62
CA SER A 204 16.82 6.17 15.64
C SER A 204 15.91 4.99 15.31
#